data_AF-A0A7S3DUA1-F1
#
_entry.id   AF-A0A7S3DUA1-F1
#
_cell.length_a   1.000
_cell.length_b   1.000
_cell.length_c   1.000
_cell.angle_alpha   90.00
_cell.angle_beta   90.00
_cell.angle_gamma   90.00
#
_symmetry.space_group_name_H-M   'P 1'
#
loop_
_entity.id
_entity.type
_entity.pdbx_description
1 polymer ?
#
loop_
_entity_poly.entity_id
_entity_poly.type
_entity_poly.pdbx_seq_one_letter_code
_entity_poly.pdbx_strand_id
1 'polypeptide(L)'
;EGDVIPPMYQYMKKAIEDPERIKYPFLNNIIEGYGEYFDVQVMNMHDTTKYKTLASQMVCDFIPNATKTCALSQVEEKDNKTASTVLNAAKSGYYDMLAMAANAKGLIDVDSDPERLTRPYVRDQIEWEHEKARGLKPTDFELVCPTREDLQPLLQQSLDYEEQFFPEFHKANKETHLKEFDKMFNKKRYCSIDTEAALKDEHWLEFLKRLNKENIHDIPDEEEEELEFEEDEPKTVLTDSAKSSQMKMGKESDSHHDGQEL
;
A
#
# COMPACT_ATOMS: atom_id res chain seq x y z
N GLU A 1 -3.31 28.15 24.84
CA GLU A 1 -2.59 26.87 24.72
C GLU A 1 -1.75 26.94 23.46
N GLY A 2 -0.49 26.52 23.50
CA GLY A 2 0.34 26.48 22.30
C GLY A 2 0.01 25.22 21.51
N ASP A 3 -0.17 25.33 20.20
CA ASP A 3 -0.42 24.19 19.33
C ASP A 3 0.73 23.19 19.44
N VAL A 4 0.45 22.01 19.99
CA VAL A 4 1.43 20.93 20.12
C VAL A 4 1.53 20.24 18.76
N ILE A 5 2.51 20.64 17.96
CA ILE A 5 2.80 19.98 16.67
C ILE A 5 3.32 18.55 16.95
N PRO A 6 2.73 17.50 16.36
CA PRO A 6 3.17 16.13 16.55
C PRO A 6 4.68 15.93 16.29
N PRO A 7 5.39 15.07 17.04
CA PRO A 7 6.83 14.86 16.87
C PRO A 7 7.26 14.49 15.44
N MET A 8 6.46 13.66 14.76
CA MET A 8 6.70 13.31 13.35
C MET A 8 6.65 14.55 12.46
N TYR A 9 5.68 15.46 12.69
CA TYR A 9 5.57 16.72 11.97
C TYR A 9 6.74 17.66 12.24
N GLN A 10 7.21 17.72 13.49
CA GLN A 10 8.39 18.52 13.81
C GLN A 10 9.63 18.01 13.08
N TYR A 11 9.79 16.68 12.98
CA TYR A 11 10.87 16.08 12.21
C TYR A 11 10.74 16.45 10.73
N MET A 12 9.56 16.24 10.13
CA MET A 12 9.31 16.56 8.72
C MET A 12 9.52 18.05 8.42
N LYS A 13 9.00 18.95 9.27
CA LYS A 13 9.18 20.40 9.14
C LYS A 13 10.66 20.80 9.19
N LYS A 14 11.43 20.27 10.16
CA LYS A 14 12.88 20.50 10.22
C LYS A 14 13.61 19.96 8.99
N ALA A 15 13.11 18.87 8.42
CA ALA A 15 13.69 18.27 7.23
C ALA A 15 13.36 19.09 5.96
N ILE A 16 12.17 19.70 5.88
CA ILE A 16 11.81 20.68 4.83
C ILE A 16 12.67 21.94 4.95
N GLU A 17 12.87 22.45 6.18
CA GLU A 17 13.62 23.67 6.46
C GLU A 17 15.14 23.52 6.20
N ASP A 18 15.65 22.29 6.18
CA ASP A 18 17.04 21.96 5.87
C ASP A 18 17.13 20.95 4.70
N PRO A 19 16.97 21.42 3.44
CA PRO A 19 16.96 20.55 2.26
C PRO A 19 18.27 19.80 2.04
N GLU A 20 19.40 20.30 2.55
CA GLU A 20 20.69 19.58 2.51
C GLU A 20 20.65 18.28 3.34
N ARG A 21 19.79 18.24 4.38
CA ARG A 21 19.57 17.08 5.25
C ARG A 21 18.73 15.99 4.59
N ILE A 22 17.84 16.39 3.68
CA ILE A 22 17.14 15.49 2.75
C ILE A 22 17.73 15.65 1.35
N LYS A 23 19.06 15.64 1.19
CA LYS A 23 19.61 15.31 -0.13
C LYS A 23 19.07 13.93 -0.47
N TYR A 24 18.12 13.82 -1.40
CA TYR A 24 17.49 12.58 -1.86
C TYR A 24 18.54 11.71 -2.53
N PRO A 25 19.31 10.88 -1.79
CA PRO A 25 20.39 10.17 -2.41
C PRO A 25 19.78 9.03 -3.22
N PHE A 26 18.66 8.47 -2.77
CA PHE A 26 18.25 7.17 -3.26
C PHE A 26 17.70 7.25 -4.69
N LEU A 27 16.60 7.98 -4.93
CA LEU A 27 16.01 8.01 -6.27
C LEU A 27 16.93 8.69 -7.29
N ASN A 28 17.58 9.80 -6.93
CA ASN A 28 18.52 10.48 -7.82
C ASN A 28 19.75 9.63 -8.09
N ASN A 29 20.40 9.04 -7.08
CA ASN A 29 21.56 8.18 -7.35
C ASN A 29 21.16 6.91 -8.11
N ILE A 30 19.92 6.42 -7.95
CA ILE A 30 19.42 5.29 -8.75
C ILE A 30 19.23 5.74 -10.21
N ILE A 31 18.50 6.83 -10.47
CA ILE A 31 18.23 7.29 -11.83
C ILE A 31 19.52 7.74 -12.52
N GLU A 32 20.34 8.57 -11.87
CA GLU A 32 21.61 9.05 -12.44
C GLU A 32 22.62 7.91 -12.58
N GLY A 33 22.73 7.05 -11.57
CA GLY A 33 23.70 5.96 -11.54
C GLY A 33 23.37 4.84 -12.53
N TYR A 34 22.11 4.41 -12.59
CA TYR A 34 21.70 3.34 -13.53
C TYR A 34 21.35 3.88 -14.91
N GLY A 35 20.92 5.14 -15.03
CA GLY A 35 20.56 5.78 -16.30
C GLY A 35 21.73 5.90 -17.29
N GLU A 36 22.97 5.85 -16.81
CA GLU A 36 24.15 5.75 -17.66
C GLU A 36 24.22 4.40 -18.41
N TYR A 37 23.70 3.32 -17.82
CA TYR A 37 23.84 1.95 -18.31
C TYR A 37 22.54 1.34 -18.84
N PHE A 38 21.39 1.80 -18.34
CA PHE A 38 20.08 1.22 -18.60
C PHE A 38 19.06 2.31 -18.94
N ASP A 39 18.07 1.95 -19.75
CA ASP A 39 16.85 2.74 -19.88
C ASP A 39 16.04 2.61 -18.59
N VAL A 40 16.14 3.61 -17.72
CA VAL A 40 15.44 3.63 -16.43
C VAL A 40 14.05 4.19 -16.64
N GLN A 41 13.03 3.36 -16.39
CA GLN A 41 11.64 3.77 -16.42
C GLN A 41 11.07 3.73 -15.00
N VAL A 42 10.27 4.74 -14.65
CA VAL A 42 9.62 4.82 -13.33
C VAL A 42 8.15 4.50 -13.45
N MET A 43 7.72 3.50 -12.67
CA MET A 43 6.32 3.09 -12.59
C MET A 43 5.56 3.92 -11.56
N ASN A 44 4.47 4.54 -11.99
CA ASN A 44 3.52 5.16 -11.07
C ASN A 44 2.65 4.09 -10.42
N MET A 45 2.98 3.70 -9.18
CA MET A 45 2.24 2.69 -8.42
C MET A 45 0.79 3.07 -8.08
N HIS A 46 0.42 4.33 -8.31
CA HIS A 46 -0.91 4.86 -8.04
C HIS A 46 -1.77 4.99 -9.31
N ASP A 47 -1.21 4.73 -10.49
CA ASP A 47 -1.98 4.76 -11.74
C ASP A 47 -2.70 3.43 -11.98
N THR A 48 -3.90 3.32 -11.39
CA THR A 48 -4.79 2.17 -11.60
C THR A 48 -5.71 2.36 -12.79
N THR A 49 -5.50 3.37 -13.64
CA THR A 49 -6.44 3.69 -14.73
C THR A 49 -6.27 2.74 -15.92
N LYS A 50 -5.04 2.26 -16.13
CA LYS A 50 -4.67 1.42 -17.28
C LYS A 50 -4.71 -0.08 -16.95
N TYR A 51 -4.32 -0.45 -15.73
CA TYR A 51 -4.29 -1.84 -15.25
C TYR A 51 -4.87 -1.93 -13.84
N LYS A 52 -5.44 -3.08 -13.48
CA LYS A 52 -6.04 -3.27 -12.15
C LYS A 52 -5.00 -3.51 -11.07
N THR A 53 -3.87 -4.13 -11.40
CA THR A 53 -2.78 -4.40 -10.45
C THR A 53 -1.46 -3.81 -10.91
N LEU A 54 -0.59 -3.58 -9.93
CA LEU A 54 0.78 -3.17 -10.16
C LEU A 54 1.58 -4.21 -10.95
N ALA A 55 1.32 -5.50 -10.70
CA ALA A 55 2.00 -6.59 -11.40
C ALA A 55 1.69 -6.56 -12.90
N SER A 56 0.42 -6.38 -13.27
CA SER A 56 0.06 -6.21 -14.68
C SER A 56 0.66 -4.96 -15.29
N GLN A 57 0.65 -3.83 -14.58
CA GLN A 57 1.29 -2.61 -15.07
C GLN A 57 2.78 -2.83 -15.34
N MET A 58 3.51 -3.45 -14.40
CA MET A 58 4.92 -3.78 -14.55
C MET A 58 5.16 -4.65 -15.80
N VAL A 59 4.42 -5.75 -15.94
CA VAL A 59 4.60 -6.67 -17.07
C VAL A 59 4.24 -6.02 -18.40
N CYS A 60 3.15 -5.26 -18.45
CA CYS A 60 2.61 -4.72 -19.68
C CYS A 60 3.36 -3.48 -20.18
N ASP A 61 3.81 -2.61 -19.27
CA ASP A 61 4.44 -1.34 -19.65
C ASP A 61 5.96 -1.43 -19.70
N PHE A 62 6.58 -2.24 -18.84
CA PHE A 62 8.03 -2.21 -18.63
C PHE A 62 8.76 -3.41 -19.23
N ILE A 63 8.07 -4.50 -19.55
CA ILE A 63 8.70 -5.69 -20.16
C ILE A 63 8.42 -5.71 -21.68
N PRO A 64 9.41 -5.38 -22.52
CA PRO A 64 9.21 -5.34 -23.96
C PRO A 64 8.86 -6.74 -24.50
N ASN A 65 7.93 -6.79 -25.46
CA ASN A 65 7.44 -8.01 -26.11
C ASN A 65 6.75 -9.03 -25.18
N ALA A 66 6.34 -8.64 -23.97
CA ALA A 66 5.63 -9.51 -23.02
C ALA A 66 4.13 -9.67 -23.35
N THR A 67 3.72 -9.63 -24.62
CA THR A 67 2.29 -9.56 -25.00
C THR A 67 1.46 -10.71 -24.43
N LYS A 68 1.99 -11.94 -24.41
CA LYS A 68 1.29 -13.11 -23.85
C LYS A 68 1.22 -13.05 -22.33
N THR A 69 2.32 -12.70 -21.67
CA THR A 69 2.39 -12.57 -20.21
C THR A 69 1.49 -11.43 -19.72
N CYS A 70 1.50 -10.30 -20.41
CA CYS A 70 0.60 -9.17 -20.16
C CYS A 70 -0.88 -9.56 -20.35
N ALA A 71 -1.20 -10.34 -21.39
CA ALA A 71 -2.57 -10.83 -21.57
C ALA A 71 -2.99 -11.80 -20.45
N LEU A 72 -2.10 -12.68 -20.00
CA LEU A 72 -2.36 -13.60 -18.89
C LEU A 72 -2.51 -12.87 -17.55
N SER A 73 -1.63 -11.90 -17.25
CA SER A 73 -1.70 -11.13 -16.00
C SER A 73 -3.01 -10.37 -15.88
N GLN A 74 -3.56 -9.87 -17.00
CA GLN A 74 -4.88 -9.22 -17.02
C GLN A 74 -6.07 -10.20 -16.94
N VAL A 75 -5.87 -11.49 -17.23
CA VAL A 75 -6.92 -12.53 -17.18
C VAL A 75 -6.99 -13.15 -15.79
N GLU A 76 -5.85 -13.48 -15.18
CA GLU A 76 -5.79 -13.97 -13.79
C GLU A 76 -6.43 -12.96 -12.80
N GLU A 77 -6.35 -11.67 -13.13
CA GLU A 77 -7.05 -10.58 -12.43
C GLU A 77 -8.58 -10.60 -12.54
N LYS A 78 -9.16 -11.16 -13.62
CA LYS A 78 -10.62 -11.26 -13.75
C LYS A 78 -11.20 -12.37 -12.90
N ASP A 79 -10.39 -13.39 -12.61
CA ASP A 79 -10.83 -14.56 -11.86
C ASP A 79 -10.71 -14.35 -10.33
N ASN A 80 -10.30 -13.16 -9.86
CA ASN A 80 -10.19 -12.78 -8.44
C ASN A 80 -9.31 -13.70 -7.57
N LYS A 81 -8.67 -14.73 -8.13
CA LYS A 81 -7.94 -15.76 -7.36
C LYS A 81 -6.56 -15.29 -6.86
N THR A 82 -5.98 -14.25 -7.47
CA THR A 82 -4.66 -13.71 -7.09
C THR A 82 -4.70 -12.26 -6.64
N ALA A 83 -5.90 -11.64 -6.59
CA ALA A 83 -6.06 -10.45 -5.77
C ALA A 83 -5.78 -10.91 -4.36
N SER A 84 -4.56 -10.70 -3.88
CA SER A 84 -4.19 -10.88 -2.50
C SER A 84 -5.17 -10.03 -1.68
N THR A 85 -6.27 -10.69 -1.27
CA THR A 85 -7.20 -10.29 -0.24
C THR A 85 -6.58 -10.54 1.12
N VAL A 86 -5.25 -10.72 1.19
CA VAL A 86 -4.49 -10.26 2.34
C VAL A 86 -4.69 -8.75 2.34
N LEU A 87 -5.81 -8.33 2.95
CA LEU A 87 -5.93 -7.01 3.55
C LEU A 87 -4.57 -6.75 4.14
N ASN A 88 -3.85 -5.78 3.58
CA ASN A 88 -2.55 -5.41 4.08
C ASN A 88 -2.81 -5.19 5.57
N ALA A 89 -2.34 -6.11 6.42
CA ALA A 89 -2.61 -6.13 7.85
C ALA A 89 -1.74 -5.04 8.49
N ALA A 90 -1.78 -3.86 7.88
CA ALA A 90 -1.12 -2.65 8.25
C ALA A 90 -1.76 -2.28 9.58
N LYS A 91 -1.13 -2.78 10.64
CA LYS A 91 -1.43 -2.41 12.01
C LYS A 91 -1.38 -0.89 12.10
N SER A 92 -2.32 -0.32 12.85
CA SER A 92 -2.32 1.12 13.04
C SER A 92 -1.00 1.56 13.68
N GLY A 93 -0.34 2.56 13.09
CA GLY A 93 0.85 3.16 13.69
C GLY A 93 0.60 3.76 15.08
N TYR A 94 -0.66 3.99 15.46
CA TYR A 94 -1.00 4.56 16.77
C TYR A 94 -0.57 3.67 17.94
N TYR A 95 -0.69 2.35 17.80
CA TYR A 95 -0.30 1.41 18.86
C TYR A 95 1.20 1.44 19.11
N ASP A 96 1.95 1.57 18.02
CA ASP A 96 3.40 1.67 18.07
C ASP A 96 3.86 3.01 18.66
N MET A 97 3.18 4.12 18.31
CA MET A 97 3.41 5.43 18.94
C MET A 97 3.15 5.38 20.45
N LEU A 98 2.08 4.71 20.88
CA LEU A 98 1.76 4.54 22.31
C LEU A 98 2.81 3.66 23.02
N ALA A 99 3.24 2.56 22.39
CA ALA A 99 4.30 1.71 22.93
C ALA A 99 5.61 2.47 23.13
N MET A 100 6.03 3.25 22.13
CA MET A 100 7.23 4.08 22.20
C MET A 100 7.13 5.16 23.28
N ALA A 101 5.98 5.83 23.39
CA ALA A 101 5.74 6.85 24.41
C ALA A 101 5.73 6.24 25.83
N ALA A 102 5.15 5.05 26.00
CA ALA A 102 5.15 4.31 27.25
C ALA A 102 6.58 3.94 27.69
N ASN A 103 7.40 3.45 26.75
CA ASN A 103 8.81 3.15 27.01
C ASN A 103 9.60 4.42 27.39
N ALA A 104 9.40 5.52 26.66
CA ALA A 104 10.06 6.79 26.95
C ALA A 104 9.71 7.36 28.34
N LYS A 105 8.55 6.99 28.91
CA LYS A 105 8.15 7.34 30.27
C LYS A 105 8.52 6.29 31.33
N GLY A 106 9.18 5.20 30.95
CA GLY A 106 9.52 4.09 31.85
C GLY A 106 8.29 3.34 32.37
N LEU A 107 7.16 3.39 31.65
CA LEU A 107 5.98 2.58 31.97
C LEU A 107 6.13 1.15 31.48
N ILE A 108 6.89 0.98 30.41
CA ILE A 108 7.42 -0.28 29.91
C ILE A 108 8.94 -0.14 29.94
N ASP A 109 9.65 -1.13 30.46
CA ASP A 109 11.10 -1.15 30.50
C ASP A 109 11.60 -2.29 29.62
N VAL A 110 11.83 -1.98 28.34
CA VAL A 110 12.29 -2.96 27.35
C VAL A 110 13.66 -3.54 27.72
N ASP A 111 14.50 -2.78 28.44
CA ASP A 111 15.82 -3.21 28.85
C ASP A 111 15.77 -4.19 30.03
N SER A 112 14.68 -4.17 30.82
CA SER A 112 14.48 -5.10 31.94
C SER A 112 14.20 -6.53 31.50
N ASP A 113 13.60 -6.72 30.32
CA ASP A 113 13.22 -8.02 29.77
C ASP A 113 13.17 -7.95 28.23
N PRO A 114 14.33 -7.89 27.57
CA PRO A 114 14.42 -7.63 26.12
C PRO A 114 13.92 -8.80 25.25
N GLU A 115 13.83 -10.01 25.81
CA GLU A 115 13.29 -11.18 25.10
C GLU A 115 11.76 -11.11 25.02
N ARG A 116 11.09 -10.67 26.10
CA ARG A 116 9.63 -10.58 26.15
C ARG A 116 9.11 -9.23 25.67
N LEU A 117 9.66 -8.12 26.16
CA LEU A 117 9.14 -6.77 25.94
C LEU A 117 9.63 -6.15 24.62
N THR A 118 9.63 -6.93 23.55
CA THR A 118 9.98 -6.40 22.23
C THR A 118 8.96 -5.37 21.76
N ARG A 119 9.38 -4.38 20.95
CA ARG A 119 8.49 -3.37 20.37
C ARG A 119 7.28 -3.99 19.63
N PRO A 120 7.44 -5.03 18.78
CA PRO A 120 6.31 -5.72 18.18
C PRO A 120 5.35 -6.31 19.21
N TYR A 121 5.87 -7.00 20.23
CA TYR A 121 5.03 -7.60 21.28
C TYR A 121 4.22 -6.54 22.03
N VAL A 122 4.86 -5.45 22.49
CA VAL A 122 4.17 -4.38 23.24
C VAL A 122 3.09 -3.73 22.38
N ARG A 123 3.39 -3.43 21.11
CA ARG A 123 2.42 -2.89 20.15
C ARG A 123 1.22 -3.84 20.00
N ASP A 124 1.47 -5.13 19.86
CA ASP A 124 0.42 -6.12 19.61
C ASP A 124 -0.48 -6.33 20.84
N GLN A 125 0.08 -6.23 22.04
CA GLN A 125 -0.70 -6.25 23.29
C GLN A 125 -1.58 -5.00 23.42
N ILE A 126 -1.07 -3.82 23.06
CA ILE A 126 -1.86 -2.58 23.04
C ILE A 126 -3.00 -2.70 22.02
N GLU A 127 -2.72 -3.20 20.81
CA GLU A 127 -3.72 -3.44 19.78
C GLU A 127 -4.80 -4.40 20.27
N TRP A 128 -4.40 -5.52 20.89
CA TRP A 128 -5.32 -6.52 21.41
C TRP A 128 -6.23 -5.92 22.49
N GLU A 129 -5.66 -5.22 23.47
CA GLU A 129 -6.44 -4.56 24.53
C GLU A 129 -7.41 -3.54 23.95
N HIS A 130 -6.97 -2.74 22.97
CA HIS A 130 -7.82 -1.70 22.40
C HIS A 130 -8.95 -2.27 21.53
N GLU A 131 -8.62 -3.13 20.57
CA GLU A 131 -9.57 -3.58 19.56
C GLU A 131 -10.33 -4.82 20.00
N LYS A 132 -9.64 -5.81 20.58
CA LYS A 132 -10.25 -7.11 20.88
C LYS A 132 -10.93 -7.09 22.24
N ALA A 133 -10.26 -6.59 23.28
CA ALA A 133 -10.83 -6.57 24.62
C ALA A 133 -11.93 -5.50 24.77
N ARG A 134 -11.73 -4.33 24.14
CA ARG A 134 -12.62 -3.18 24.30
C ARG A 134 -13.54 -2.91 23.10
N GLY A 135 -13.31 -3.56 21.96
CA GLY A 135 -14.15 -3.38 20.77
C GLY A 135 -14.03 -1.98 20.15
N LEU A 136 -12.93 -1.27 20.42
CA LEU A 136 -12.68 0.08 19.93
C LEU A 136 -11.85 0.04 18.64
N LYS A 137 -11.79 1.17 17.96
CA LYS A 137 -11.02 1.37 16.74
C LYS A 137 -9.80 2.25 17.02
N PRO A 138 -8.76 2.21 16.18
CA PRO A 138 -7.64 3.14 16.30
C PRO A 138 -8.07 4.61 16.29
N THR A 139 -9.16 4.93 15.58
CA THR A 139 -9.70 6.29 15.50
C THR A 139 -10.43 6.76 16.76
N ASP A 140 -10.65 5.88 17.74
CA ASP A 140 -11.30 6.21 19.01
C ASP A 140 -10.33 6.78 20.04
N PHE A 141 -9.03 6.74 19.76
CA PHE A 141 -8.04 7.52 20.51
C PHE A 141 -8.28 9.03 20.36
N GLU A 142 -7.87 9.79 21.37
CA GLU A 142 -7.69 11.23 21.22
C GLU A 142 -6.58 11.50 20.21
N LEU A 143 -6.85 12.36 19.23
CA LEU A 143 -5.96 12.63 18.10
C LEU A 143 -5.47 14.08 18.12
N VAL A 144 -4.17 14.25 17.94
CA VAL A 144 -3.56 15.54 17.61
C VAL A 144 -3.45 15.65 16.09
N CYS A 145 -4.13 16.65 15.54
CA CYS A 145 -4.17 16.90 14.10
C CYS A 145 -3.38 18.15 13.76
N PRO A 146 -2.47 18.11 12.76
CA PRO A 146 -1.87 19.32 12.22
C PRO A 146 -2.92 20.20 11.54
N THR A 147 -2.71 21.51 11.57
CA THR A 147 -3.57 22.46 10.84
C THR A 147 -3.29 22.37 9.34
N ARG A 148 -4.19 22.89 8.51
CA ARG A 148 -3.97 22.91 7.05
C ARG A 148 -2.71 23.70 6.71
N GLU A 149 -2.47 24.78 7.46
CA GLU A 149 -1.31 25.64 7.34
C GLU A 149 0.00 24.88 7.66
N ASP A 150 -0.01 24.02 8.68
CA ASP A 150 1.14 23.16 9.01
C ASP A 150 1.46 22.14 7.91
N LEU A 151 0.42 21.67 7.20
CA LEU A 151 0.56 20.71 6.11
C LEU A 151 0.96 21.31 4.77
N GLN A 152 0.72 22.60 4.58
CA GLN A 152 0.92 23.26 3.30
C GLN A 152 2.36 23.14 2.76
N PRO A 153 3.43 23.26 3.59
CA PRO A 153 4.79 23.06 3.10
C PRO A 153 5.05 21.65 2.59
N LEU A 154 4.46 20.62 3.21
CA LEU A 154 4.60 19.23 2.76
C LEU A 154 3.87 18.99 1.45
N LEU A 155 2.66 19.53 1.31
CA LEU A 155 1.93 19.46 0.06
C LEU A 155 2.71 20.15 -1.07
N GLN A 156 3.24 21.35 -0.81
CA GLN A 156 4.03 22.08 -1.80
C GLN A 156 5.29 21.30 -2.18
N GLN A 157 6.03 20.78 -1.21
CA GLN A 157 7.22 19.99 -1.46
C GLN A 157 6.91 18.72 -2.27
N SER A 158 5.80 18.04 -1.97
CA SER A 158 5.33 16.88 -2.74
C SER A 158 5.06 17.23 -4.21
N LEU A 159 4.38 18.36 -4.45
CA LEU A 159 4.10 18.86 -5.79
C LEU A 159 5.36 19.30 -6.53
N ASP A 160 6.30 19.94 -5.84
CA ASP A 160 7.58 20.38 -6.39
C ASP A 160 8.41 19.18 -6.84
N TYR A 161 8.42 18.08 -6.07
CA TYR A 161 9.08 16.84 -6.49
C TYR A 161 8.42 16.16 -7.66
N GLU A 162 7.08 16.13 -7.70
CA GLU A 162 6.40 15.63 -8.89
C GLU A 162 6.76 16.46 -10.12
N GLU A 163 6.80 17.80 -10.00
CA GLU A 163 7.16 18.67 -11.12
C GLU A 163 8.62 18.50 -11.55
N GLN A 164 9.53 18.38 -10.58
CA GLN A 164 10.96 18.25 -10.83
C GLN A 164 11.32 16.90 -11.46
N PHE A 165 10.78 15.80 -10.92
CA PHE A 165 11.18 14.44 -11.33
C PHE A 165 10.27 13.86 -12.41
N PHE A 166 8.99 14.21 -12.39
CA PHE A 166 7.96 13.63 -13.25
C PHE A 166 7.03 14.72 -13.81
N PRO A 167 7.54 15.67 -14.59
CA PRO A 167 6.77 16.84 -15.05
C PRO A 167 5.47 16.45 -15.78
N GLU A 168 5.48 15.32 -16.51
CA GLU A 168 4.28 14.80 -17.16
C GLU A 168 3.24 14.28 -16.16
N PHE A 169 3.67 13.62 -15.06
CA PHE A 169 2.76 13.19 -13.99
C PHE A 169 2.19 14.39 -13.26
N HIS A 170 3.03 15.38 -12.92
CA HIS A 170 2.58 16.62 -12.30
C HIS A 170 1.50 17.30 -13.16
N LYS A 171 1.78 17.48 -14.45
CA LYS A 171 0.85 18.11 -15.39
C LYS A 171 -0.48 17.36 -15.50
N ALA A 172 -0.44 16.03 -15.54
CA ALA A 172 -1.64 15.21 -15.68
C ALA A 172 -2.44 15.08 -14.36
N ASN A 173 -1.77 15.04 -13.21
CA ASN A 173 -2.36 14.59 -11.95
C ASN A 173 -2.39 15.63 -10.82
N LYS A 174 -1.85 16.85 -11.01
CA LYS A 174 -1.82 17.89 -9.97
C LYS A 174 -3.17 18.13 -9.31
N GLU A 175 -4.24 18.26 -10.09
CA GLU A 175 -5.58 18.47 -9.52
C GLU A 175 -6.06 17.27 -8.71
N THR A 176 -5.76 16.05 -9.15
CA THR A 176 -6.10 14.82 -8.44
C THR A 176 -5.31 14.73 -7.14
N HIS A 177 -4.02 15.06 -7.15
CA HIS A 177 -3.17 15.13 -5.96
C HIS A 177 -3.76 16.09 -4.93
N LEU A 178 -4.10 17.32 -5.34
CA LEU A 178 -4.72 18.31 -4.45
C LEU A 178 -6.04 17.82 -3.85
N LYS A 179 -6.91 17.21 -4.68
CA LYS A 179 -8.21 16.67 -4.22
C LYS A 179 -8.04 15.50 -3.24
N GLU A 180 -7.11 14.58 -3.52
CA GLU A 180 -6.84 13.45 -2.63
C GLU A 180 -6.18 13.93 -1.32
N PHE A 181 -5.30 14.93 -1.38
CA PHE A 181 -4.76 15.56 -0.18
C PHE A 181 -5.88 16.12 0.71
N ASP A 182 -6.83 16.88 0.14
CA ASP A 182 -7.97 17.44 0.86
C ASP A 182 -8.88 16.36 1.45
N LYS A 183 -9.12 15.30 0.68
CA LYS A 183 -9.89 14.14 1.13
C LYS A 183 -9.20 13.43 2.31
N MET A 184 -7.88 13.26 2.28
CA MET A 184 -7.13 12.65 3.39
C MET A 184 -7.08 13.54 4.62
N PHE A 185 -6.97 14.85 4.42
CA PHE A 185 -7.06 15.86 5.49
C PHE A 185 -8.40 15.78 6.21
N ASN A 186 -9.51 15.82 5.46
CA ASN A 186 -10.86 15.72 6.01
C ASN A 186 -11.13 14.38 6.69
N LYS A 187 -10.47 13.31 6.24
CA LYS A 187 -10.50 11.98 6.87
C LYS A 187 -9.57 11.85 8.08
N LYS A 188 -8.93 12.93 8.52
CA LYS A 188 -8.00 12.95 9.66
C LYS A 188 -6.83 11.97 9.52
N ARG A 189 -6.42 11.66 8.29
CA ARG A 189 -5.34 10.68 8.02
C ARG A 189 -3.95 11.19 8.37
N TYR A 190 -3.79 12.51 8.52
CA TYR A 190 -2.54 13.13 8.95
C TYR A 190 -2.44 13.33 10.46
N CYS A 191 -3.46 12.95 11.21
CA CYS A 191 -3.44 13.06 12.66
C CYS A 191 -2.63 11.91 13.27
N SER A 192 -2.10 12.15 14.47
CA SER A 192 -1.47 11.14 15.30
C SER A 192 -2.22 11.01 16.62
N ILE A 193 -2.10 9.88 17.29
CA ILE A 193 -2.57 9.73 18.67
C ILE A 193 -1.93 10.78 19.59
N ASP A 194 -2.73 11.37 20.49
CA ASP A 194 -2.22 12.09 21.66
C ASP A 194 -1.74 11.08 22.71
N THR A 195 -0.47 10.72 22.63
CA THR A 195 0.14 9.77 23.57
C THR A 195 0.18 10.34 24.99
N GLU A 196 0.20 11.66 25.16
CA GLU A 196 0.21 12.28 26.49
C GLU A 196 -1.15 12.16 27.17
N ALA A 197 -2.24 12.37 26.43
CA ALA A 197 -3.59 12.12 26.90
C ALA A 197 -3.82 10.63 27.16
N ALA A 198 -3.44 9.76 26.22
CA ALA A 198 -3.56 8.31 26.37
C ALA A 198 -2.81 7.77 27.60
N LEU A 199 -1.61 8.30 27.91
CA LEU A 199 -0.82 7.89 29.08
C LEU A 199 -1.25 8.58 30.40
N LYS A 200 -2.28 9.44 30.38
CA LYS A 200 -2.95 9.95 31.60
C LYS A 200 -4.22 9.17 31.91
N ASP A 201 -4.77 8.46 30.94
CA ASP A 201 -5.90 7.57 31.12
C ASP A 201 -5.53 6.43 32.10
N GLU A 202 -6.34 6.25 33.13
CA GLU A 202 -6.08 5.31 34.23
C GLU A 202 -6.00 3.87 33.71
N HIS A 203 -6.87 3.52 32.75
CA HIS A 203 -6.90 2.19 32.19
C HIS A 203 -5.61 1.86 31.42
N TRP A 204 -5.11 2.78 30.56
CA TRP A 204 -3.84 2.56 29.88
C TRP A 204 -2.65 2.46 30.84
N LEU A 205 -2.63 3.28 31.88
CA LEU A 205 -1.58 3.22 32.91
C LEU A 205 -1.56 1.88 33.66
N GLU A 206 -2.74 1.36 34.03
CA GLU A 206 -2.86 0.06 34.67
C GLU A 206 -2.45 -1.08 33.75
N PHE A 207 -2.96 -1.07 32.51
CA PHE A 207 -2.63 -2.05 31.49
C PHE A 207 -1.12 -2.13 31.25
N LEU A 208 -0.46 -0.99 30.98
CA LEU A 208 0.98 -0.95 30.69
C LEU A 208 1.82 -1.40 31.89
N LYS A 209 1.43 -1.02 33.12
CA LYS A 209 2.12 -1.48 34.33
C LYS A 209 1.99 -2.99 34.53
N ARG A 210 0.82 -3.56 34.23
CA ARG A 210 0.61 -5.01 34.25
C ARG A 210 1.49 -5.67 33.19
N LEU A 211 1.52 -5.10 31.99
CA LEU A 211 2.29 -5.63 30.86
C LEU A 211 3.80 -5.64 31.14
N ASN A 212 4.28 -4.63 31.85
CA ASN A 212 5.68 -4.55 32.25
C ASN A 212 6.08 -5.69 33.21
N LYS A 213 5.19 -6.07 34.12
CA LYS A 213 5.47 -7.04 35.20
C LYS A 213 5.16 -8.48 34.84
N GLU A 214 4.15 -8.69 34.01
CA GLU A 214 3.54 -9.99 33.77
C GLU A 214 3.42 -10.24 32.27
N ASN A 215 3.47 -11.51 31.87
CA ASN A 215 3.05 -11.91 30.53
C ASN A 215 1.51 -11.93 30.53
N ILE A 216 0.87 -10.94 29.90
CA ILE A 216 -0.59 -10.79 29.99
C ILE A 216 -1.29 -11.80 29.08
N HIS A 217 -0.81 -11.94 27.85
CA HIS A 217 -1.39 -12.85 26.86
C HIS A 217 -0.29 -13.46 26.01
N ASP A 218 -0.25 -14.79 25.93
CA ASP A 218 0.26 -15.44 24.73
C ASP A 218 -0.78 -15.13 23.65
N ILE A 219 -0.52 -14.09 22.85
CA ILE A 219 -1.30 -13.83 21.64
C ILE A 219 -1.09 -15.11 20.83
N PRO A 220 -2.12 -15.96 20.63
CA PRO A 220 -1.94 -17.11 19.78
C PRO A 220 -1.42 -16.56 18.48
N ASP A 221 -0.26 -17.06 18.02
CA ASP A 221 0.16 -16.85 16.65
C ASP A 221 -1.10 -17.13 15.84
N GLU A 222 -1.66 -16.10 15.18
CA GLU A 222 -2.77 -16.32 14.25
C GLU A 222 -2.21 -17.40 13.36
N GLU A 223 -2.70 -18.64 13.51
CA GLU A 223 -2.28 -19.76 12.68
C GLU A 223 -2.45 -19.20 11.28
N GLU A 224 -1.32 -18.94 10.61
CA GLU A 224 -1.32 -18.69 9.19
C GLU A 224 -2.06 -19.89 8.67
N GLU A 225 -3.32 -19.69 8.29
CA GLU A 225 -4.15 -20.72 7.71
C GLU A 225 -3.39 -21.07 6.44
N GLU A 226 -2.48 -22.05 6.56
CA GLU A 226 -1.67 -22.57 5.48
C GLU A 226 -2.71 -23.05 4.48
N LEU A 227 -2.98 -22.18 3.52
CA LEU A 227 -3.90 -22.43 2.43
C LEU A 227 -3.23 -23.57 1.67
N GLU A 228 -3.56 -24.81 2.05
CA GLU A 228 -3.14 -26.01 1.34
C GLU A 228 -3.60 -25.79 -0.10
N PHE A 229 -2.63 -25.44 -0.94
CA PHE A 229 -2.81 -25.34 -2.37
C PHE A 229 -3.11 -26.76 -2.84
N GLU A 230 -4.39 -27.11 -2.96
CA GLU A 230 -4.78 -28.27 -3.74
C GLU A 230 -4.27 -28.04 -5.16
N GLU A 231 -3.19 -28.76 -5.52
CA GLU A 231 -2.68 -28.84 -6.88
C GLU A 231 -3.77 -29.51 -7.74
N ASP A 232 -4.68 -28.69 -8.25
CA ASP A 232 -5.69 -29.13 -9.22
C ASP A 232 -4.94 -29.49 -10.52
N GLU A 233 -4.66 -30.78 -10.71
CA GLU A 233 -3.98 -31.28 -11.89
C GLU A 233 -4.69 -30.79 -13.17
N PRO A 234 -3.95 -30.27 -14.17
CA PRO A 234 -4.55 -29.75 -15.37
C PRO A 234 -5.24 -30.86 -16.15
N LYS A 235 -6.58 -30.85 -16.17
CA LYS A 235 -7.39 -31.71 -17.04
C LYS A 235 -7.05 -31.40 -18.50
N THR A 236 -6.29 -32.29 -19.12
CA THR A 236 -6.05 -32.31 -20.55
C THR A 236 -7.37 -32.47 -21.30
N VAL A 237 -7.89 -31.37 -21.84
CA VAL A 237 -9.00 -31.41 -22.81
C VAL A 237 -8.41 -31.78 -24.16
N LEU A 238 -8.42 -33.08 -24.47
CA LEU A 238 -8.23 -33.59 -25.83
C LEU A 238 -9.43 -33.20 -26.67
N THR A 239 -9.22 -32.35 -27.67
CA THR A 239 -10.22 -32.00 -28.68
C THR A 239 -10.24 -33.06 -29.78
N ASP A 240 -11.20 -33.98 -29.71
CA ASP A 240 -11.60 -34.79 -30.86
C ASP A 240 -12.58 -33.97 -31.72
N SER A 241 -12.08 -33.41 -32.82
CA SER A 241 -12.91 -32.94 -33.93
C SER A 241 -12.34 -33.43 -35.25
N ALA A 242 -12.71 -34.67 -35.59
CA ALA A 242 -12.57 -35.19 -36.93
C ALA A 242 -13.77 -36.09 -37.27
N LYS A 243 -14.40 -35.76 -38.42
CA LYS A 243 -15.40 -36.50 -39.21
C LYS A 243 -16.85 -36.10 -39.00
N SER A 244 -17.37 -35.30 -39.93
CA SER A 244 -18.39 -35.78 -40.89
C SER A 244 -18.75 -34.64 -41.84
N SER A 245 -18.34 -34.74 -43.11
CA SER A 245 -19.08 -34.22 -44.25
C SER A 245 -18.33 -34.56 -45.54
N GLN A 246 -18.71 -35.67 -46.15
CA GLN A 246 -18.51 -35.92 -47.58
C GLN A 246 -19.87 -36.09 -48.25
N MET A 247 -19.96 -35.48 -49.44
CA MET A 247 -20.84 -35.79 -50.57
C MET A 247 -22.34 -35.46 -50.49
N LYS A 248 -22.73 -34.45 -51.28
CA LYS A 248 -23.53 -34.73 -52.49
C LYS A 248 -23.30 -33.67 -53.58
N MET A 249 -23.05 -34.19 -54.77
CA MET A 249 -22.81 -33.48 -56.03
C MET A 249 -24.10 -32.95 -56.65
N GLY A 250 -23.96 -31.85 -57.40
CA GLY A 250 -24.51 -31.74 -58.76
C GLY A 250 -25.81 -30.96 -58.93
N LYS A 251 -25.72 -29.76 -59.52
CA LYS A 251 -26.22 -29.52 -60.89
C LYS A 251 -25.81 -28.14 -61.43
N GLU A 252 -25.38 -28.17 -62.68
CA GLU A 252 -25.12 -27.04 -63.58
C GLU A 252 -26.36 -26.16 -63.79
N SER A 253 -26.15 -24.87 -64.05
CA SER A 253 -26.60 -24.23 -65.30
C SER A 253 -26.02 -22.82 -65.45
N ASP A 254 -25.71 -22.52 -66.71
CA ASP A 254 -25.17 -21.30 -67.29
C ASP A 254 -25.90 -20.01 -66.91
N SER A 255 -25.18 -18.88 -66.87
CA SER A 255 -25.23 -17.90 -67.98
C SER A 255 -24.48 -16.59 -67.67
N HIS A 256 -23.79 -16.13 -68.72
CA HIS A 256 -23.35 -14.77 -69.07
C HIS A 256 -23.73 -13.59 -68.16
N HIS A 257 -22.77 -12.68 -67.86
CA HIS A 257 -22.61 -11.43 -68.63
C HIS A 257 -21.36 -10.63 -68.22
N ASP A 258 -20.91 -9.80 -69.16
CA ASP A 258 -19.67 -9.01 -69.24
C ASP A 258 -19.59 -7.77 -68.32
N GLY A 259 -18.39 -7.19 -68.25
CA GLY A 259 -18.16 -5.74 -68.10
C GLY A 259 -17.30 -5.34 -66.88
N GLN A 260 -15.99 -5.12 -67.06
CA GLN A 260 -15.34 -3.80 -67.25
C GLN A 260 -15.36 -2.88 -66.02
N GLU A 261 -14.21 -2.70 -65.36
CA GLU A 261 -13.33 -1.50 -65.46
C GLU A 261 -13.93 -0.22 -64.85
N LEU A 262 -13.53 0.09 -63.61
CA LEU A 262 -12.62 1.18 -63.23
C LEU A 262 -12.47 1.26 -61.70
#